data_AF-A0A961QPN7-F1
#
_entry.id   AF-A0A961QPN7-F1
#
_cell.length_a   1.000
_cell.length_b   1.000
_cell.length_c   1.000
_cell.angle_alpha   90.00
_cell.angle_beta   90.00
_cell.angle_gamma   90.00
#
_symmetry.space_group_name_H-M   'P 1'
#
loop_
_entity.id
_entity.type
_entity.pdbx_description
1 polymer ?
#
loop_
_entity_poly.entity_id
_entity_poly.type
_entity_poly.pdbx_seq_one_letter_code
_entity_poly.pdbx_strand_id
1 'polypeptide(L)'
;KRPTMDPEAFRAEADAFDQRVVGIREAQEEKSRALARQLEDERTAFVEAALPLLDSVLQARGAAVILDRRVIIRGLAQVDVTEELGARVDAVLGEGPVMASPSPDGDVAPSDPGDVPADATEGAPPVPSATGETAPPAASGN
;
A
#
# COMPACT_ATOMS: atom_id res chain seq x y z
N LYS A 1 2.90 17.03 -29.90
CA LYS A 1 2.56 18.36 -30.47
C LYS A 1 2.89 19.44 -29.43
N ARG A 2 4.11 19.97 -29.41
CA ARG A 2 4.55 21.07 -28.53
C ARG A 2 5.21 22.29 -29.22
N PRO A 3 5.71 22.24 -30.47
CA PRO A 3 6.58 23.32 -30.96
C PRO A 3 5.87 24.58 -31.51
N THR A 4 4.54 24.69 -31.46
CA THR A 4 3.80 25.82 -32.07
C THR A 4 2.87 26.57 -31.10
N MET A 5 2.96 26.33 -29.80
CA MET A 5 2.10 26.97 -28.80
C MET A 5 2.80 28.17 -28.16
N ASP A 6 2.03 29.23 -27.90
CA ASP A 6 2.53 30.44 -27.22
C ASP A 6 3.02 30.08 -25.80
N PRO A 7 4.23 30.47 -25.38
CA PRO A 7 4.81 30.07 -24.10
C PRO A 7 3.96 30.40 -22.87
N GLU A 8 3.17 31.48 -22.90
CA GLU A 8 2.25 31.82 -21.80
C GLU A 8 1.06 30.85 -21.73
N ALA A 9 0.47 30.49 -22.87
CA ALA A 9 -0.63 29.54 -22.94
C ALA A 9 -0.18 28.14 -22.49
N PHE A 10 1.04 27.72 -22.85
CA PHE A 10 1.61 26.45 -22.41
C PHE A 10 1.86 26.42 -20.89
N ARG A 11 2.36 27.52 -20.31
CA ARG A 11 2.56 27.61 -18.85
C ARG A 11 1.24 27.49 -18.09
N ALA A 12 0.20 28.19 -18.53
CA ALA A 12 -1.12 28.11 -17.90
C ALA A 12 -1.72 26.69 -17.95
N GLU A 13 -1.54 25.98 -19.07
CA GLU A 13 -2.01 24.60 -19.20
C GLU A 13 -1.18 23.61 -18.36
N ALA A 14 0.14 23.83 -18.26
CA ALA A 14 1.02 23.06 -17.38
C ALA A 14 0.65 23.26 -15.89
N ASP A 15 0.42 24.49 -15.45
CA ASP A 15 0.00 24.79 -14.07
C ASP A 15 -1.36 24.13 -13.76
N ALA A 16 -2.28 24.14 -14.72
CA ALA A 16 -3.58 23.47 -14.58
C ALA A 16 -3.44 21.94 -14.55
N PHE A 17 -2.49 21.36 -15.30
CA PHE A 17 -2.19 19.94 -15.26
C PHE A 17 -1.58 19.54 -13.91
N ASP A 18 -0.59 20.29 -13.43
CA ASP A 18 0.07 20.04 -12.15
C ASP A 18 -0.92 20.11 -10.99
N GLN A 19 -1.80 21.12 -10.97
CA GLN A 19 -2.87 21.24 -9.99
C GLN A 19 -3.81 20.01 -9.99
N ARG A 20 -4.18 19.51 -11.17
CA ARG A 20 -5.02 18.30 -11.28
C ARG A 20 -4.30 17.05 -10.79
N VAL A 21 -3.03 16.89 -11.14
CA VAL A 21 -2.21 15.75 -10.69
C VAL A 21 -2.08 15.74 -9.17
N VAL A 22 -1.78 16.90 -8.56
CA VAL A 22 -1.74 17.05 -7.10
C VAL A 22 -3.09 16.68 -6.48
N GLY A 23 -4.19 17.24 -7.00
CA GLY A 23 -5.54 16.95 -6.48
C GLY A 23 -5.92 15.46 -6.59
N ILE A 24 -5.58 14.80 -7.70
CA ILE A 24 -5.82 13.35 -7.87
C ILE A 24 -4.98 12.55 -6.86
N ARG A 25 -3.71 12.91 -6.68
CA ARG A 25 -2.83 12.23 -5.73
C ARG A 25 -3.35 12.35 -4.30
N GLU A 26 -3.76 13.55 -3.89
CA GLU A 26 -4.35 13.78 -2.57
C GLU A 26 -5.62 12.94 -2.35
N ALA A 27 -6.52 12.90 -3.35
CA ALA A 27 -7.74 12.10 -3.28
C ALA A 27 -7.45 10.59 -3.16
N GLN A 28 -6.44 10.07 -3.86
CA GLN A 28 -6.04 8.66 -3.76
C GLN A 28 -5.38 8.35 -2.40
N GLU A 29 -4.56 9.26 -1.89
CA GLU A 29 -3.95 9.15 -0.56
C GLU A 29 -5.02 9.21 0.54
N GLU A 30 -6.07 10.01 0.40
CA GLU A 30 -7.21 10.02 1.31
C GLU A 30 -8.01 8.71 1.23
N LYS A 31 -8.32 8.23 0.03
CA LYS A 31 -9.04 6.96 -0.19
C LYS A 31 -8.29 5.78 0.42
N SER A 32 -6.98 5.68 0.19
CA SER A 32 -6.15 4.61 0.77
C SER A 32 -6.15 4.65 2.30
N ARG A 33 -6.06 5.85 2.91
CA ARG A 33 -6.17 6.02 4.36
C ARG A 33 -7.55 5.65 4.88
N ALA A 34 -8.62 5.99 4.17
CA ALA A 34 -9.99 5.62 4.55
C ALA A 34 -10.18 4.09 4.55
N LEU A 35 -9.71 3.41 3.50
CA LEU A 35 -9.76 1.94 3.42
C LEU A 35 -8.92 1.27 4.51
N ALA A 36 -7.73 1.80 4.80
CA ALA A 36 -6.90 1.26 5.87
C ALA A 36 -7.57 1.37 7.25
N ARG A 37 -8.25 2.49 7.54
CA ARG A 37 -9.03 2.66 8.77
C ARG A 37 -10.20 1.69 8.84
N GLN A 38 -10.96 1.57 7.75
CA GLN A 38 -12.08 0.64 7.66
C GLN A 38 -11.64 -0.80 7.93
N LEU A 39 -10.52 -1.25 7.34
CA LEU A 39 -10.01 -2.60 7.54
C LEU A 39 -9.62 -2.86 9.01
N GLU A 40 -9.04 -1.87 9.69
CA GLU A 40 -8.70 -2.02 11.12
C GLU A 40 -9.96 -2.04 12.00
N ASP A 41 -10.97 -1.22 11.68
CA ASP A 41 -12.25 -1.21 12.39
C ASP A 41 -12.99 -2.54 12.21
N GLU A 42 -13.06 -3.06 10.97
CA GLU A 42 -13.65 -4.37 10.65
C GLU A 42 -12.91 -5.51 11.34
N ARG A 43 -11.57 -5.47 11.36
CA ARG A 43 -10.76 -6.46 12.08
C ARG A 43 -11.05 -6.45 13.58
N THR A 44 -11.17 -5.26 14.17
CA THR A 44 -11.50 -5.10 15.60
C THR A 44 -12.88 -5.67 15.89
N ALA A 45 -13.89 -5.27 15.11
CA ALA A 45 -15.26 -5.76 15.25
C ALA A 45 -15.37 -7.28 15.09
N PHE A 46 -14.63 -7.85 14.13
CA PHE A 46 -14.58 -9.31 13.94
C PHE A 46 -14.01 -10.03 15.16
N VAL A 47 -12.89 -9.56 15.70
CA VAL A 47 -12.26 -10.17 16.89
C VAL A 47 -13.21 -10.10 18.08
N GLU A 48 -13.82 -8.94 18.34
CA GLU A 48 -14.78 -8.76 19.44
C GLU A 48 -15.96 -9.72 19.33
N ALA A 49 -16.47 -9.92 18.11
CA ALA A 49 -17.59 -10.82 17.87
C ALA A 49 -17.18 -12.31 17.90
N ALA A 50 -15.91 -12.64 17.63
CA ALA A 50 -15.39 -14.00 17.70
C ALA A 50 -14.99 -14.45 19.12
N LEU A 51 -14.68 -13.51 20.03
CA LEU A 51 -14.29 -13.83 21.42
C LEU A 51 -15.30 -14.75 22.15
N PRO A 52 -16.63 -14.49 22.13
CA PRO A 52 -17.60 -15.39 22.76
C PRO A 52 -17.65 -16.79 22.14
N LEU A 53 -17.29 -16.92 20.85
CA LEU A 53 -17.23 -18.21 20.17
C LEU A 53 -16.03 -19.02 20.65
N LEU A 54 -14.90 -18.37 20.93
CA LEU A 54 -13.74 -19.01 21.57
C LEU A 54 -14.10 -19.57 22.94
N ASP A 55 -14.84 -18.81 23.76
CA ASP A 55 -15.31 -19.28 25.07
C ASP A 55 -16.20 -20.52 24.95
N SER A 56 -17.06 -20.55 23.93
CA SER A 56 -17.93 -21.72 23.66
C SER A 56 -17.11 -22.97 23.28
N VAL A 57 -15.99 -22.81 22.59
CA VAL A 57 -15.08 -23.91 22.23
C VAL A 57 -14.30 -24.38 23.46
N LEU A 58 -13.80 -23.45 24.28
CA LEU A 58 -13.14 -23.75 25.54
C LEU A 58 -14.04 -24.59 26.47
N GLN A 59 -15.28 -24.16 26.66
CA GLN A 59 -16.24 -24.87 27.50
C GLN A 59 -16.56 -26.26 26.95
N ALA A 60 -16.82 -26.39 25.65
CA ALA A 60 -17.13 -27.67 25.01
C ALA A 60 -15.99 -28.70 25.15
N ARG A 61 -14.74 -28.24 25.23
CA ARG A 61 -13.55 -29.08 25.39
C ARG A 61 -13.08 -29.23 26.84
N GLY A 62 -13.73 -28.56 27.80
CA GLY A 62 -13.28 -28.52 29.19
C GLY A 62 -11.90 -27.87 29.34
N ALA A 63 -11.53 -26.96 28.43
CA ALA A 63 -10.28 -26.24 28.44
C ALA A 63 -10.42 -24.90 29.17
N ALA A 64 -9.32 -24.44 29.78
CA ALA A 64 -9.29 -23.18 30.54
C ALA A 64 -8.52 -22.05 29.82
N VAL A 65 -7.78 -22.37 28.75
CA VAL A 65 -6.90 -21.41 28.06
C VAL A 65 -6.74 -21.77 26.59
N ILE A 66 -6.64 -20.75 25.75
CA ILE A 66 -6.22 -20.82 24.34
C ILE A 66 -4.81 -20.23 24.21
N LEU A 67 -3.98 -20.84 23.37
CA LEU A 67 -2.65 -20.34 23.04
C LEU A 67 -2.52 -20.15 21.53
N ASP A 68 -1.79 -19.11 21.13
CA ASP A 68 -1.43 -18.90 19.72
C ASP A 68 -0.47 -20.01 19.25
N ARG A 69 -0.72 -20.58 18.07
CA ARG A 69 0.13 -21.62 17.48
C ARG A 69 1.60 -21.19 17.31
N ARG A 70 1.87 -19.90 17.15
CA ARG A 70 3.21 -19.30 17.00
C ARG A 70 4.07 -19.43 18.26
N VAL A 71 3.46 -19.61 19.44
CA VAL A 71 4.20 -19.79 20.70
C VAL A 71 4.36 -21.26 21.09
N ILE A 72 3.83 -22.20 20.30
CA ILE A 72 3.87 -23.62 20.56
C ILE A 72 4.99 -24.27 19.75
N ILE A 73 5.99 -24.86 20.43
CA ILE A 73 7.09 -25.59 19.77
C ILE A 73 6.59 -26.91 19.17
N ARG A 74 5.71 -27.62 19.90
CA ARG A 74 5.15 -28.89 19.46
C ARG A 74 3.77 -29.13 20.07
N GLY A 75 2.77 -29.30 19.22
CA GLY A 75 1.40 -29.67 19.59
C GLY A 75 0.92 -30.91 18.83
N LEU A 76 -0.13 -31.55 19.32
CA LEU A 76 -0.83 -32.61 18.59
C LEU A 76 -1.89 -31.98 17.67
N ALA A 77 -2.15 -32.56 16.49
CA ALA A 77 -3.19 -32.04 15.60
C ALA A 77 -4.58 -31.96 16.26
N GLN A 78 -4.84 -32.82 17.24
CA GLN A 78 -6.12 -32.90 17.97
C GLN A 78 -6.39 -31.71 18.90
N VAL A 79 -5.34 -30.97 19.30
CA VAL A 79 -5.48 -29.78 20.15
C VAL A 79 -5.70 -28.49 19.34
N ASP A 80 -5.52 -28.55 18.02
CA ASP A 80 -5.82 -27.42 17.14
C ASP A 80 -7.34 -27.30 16.97
N VAL A 81 -7.88 -26.13 17.30
CA VAL A 81 -9.31 -25.82 17.26
C VAL A 81 -9.66 -24.86 16.13
N THR A 82 -8.70 -24.46 15.29
CA THR A 82 -8.89 -23.43 14.27
C THR A 82 -10.00 -23.79 13.28
N GLU A 83 -10.04 -25.04 12.81
CA GLU A 83 -11.09 -25.52 11.89
C GLU A 83 -12.47 -25.52 12.55
N GLU A 84 -12.56 -25.99 13.80
CA GLU A 84 -13.83 -26.03 14.54
C GLU A 84 -14.36 -24.62 14.81
N LEU A 85 -13.48 -23.70 15.21
CA LEU A 85 -13.83 -22.31 15.43
C LEU A 85 -14.24 -21.63 14.12
N GLY A 86 -13.50 -21.86 13.03
CA GLY A 86 -13.82 -21.32 11.71
C GLY A 86 -15.23 -21.70 11.28
N ALA A 87 -15.59 -22.97 11.37
CA ALA A 87 -16.94 -23.43 11.06
C ALA A 87 -18.03 -22.79 11.94
N ARG A 88 -17.75 -22.52 13.23
CA ARG A 88 -18.68 -21.80 14.12
C ARG A 88 -18.80 -20.33 13.76
N VAL A 89 -17.68 -19.68 13.44
CA VAL A 89 -17.64 -18.29 12.98
C VAL A 89 -18.46 -18.15 11.71
N ASP A 90 -18.23 -19.00 10.71
CA ASP A 90 -18.97 -18.97 9.45
C ASP A 90 -20.47 -19.17 9.66
N ALA A 91 -20.85 -20.06 10.59
CA ALA A 91 -22.26 -20.32 10.90
C ALA A 91 -22.96 -19.18 11.66
N VAL A 92 -22.22 -18.43 12.49
CA VAL A 92 -22.81 -17.38 13.37
C VAL A 92 -22.67 -15.98 12.76
N LEU A 93 -21.51 -15.66 12.20
CA LEU A 93 -21.18 -14.36 11.64
C LEU A 93 -21.39 -14.28 10.12
N GLY A 94 -21.29 -15.39 9.38
CA GLY A 94 -21.48 -15.41 7.93
C GLY A 94 -20.55 -14.45 7.20
N GLU A 95 -21.12 -13.52 6.41
CA GLU A 95 -20.38 -12.50 5.66
C GLU A 95 -19.71 -11.43 6.56
N GLY A 96 -19.90 -11.50 7.88
CA GLY A 96 -19.37 -10.57 8.85
C GLY A 96 -20.35 -9.46 9.23
N PRO A 97 -20.01 -8.64 10.25
CA PRO A 97 -20.84 -7.51 10.64
C PRO A 97 -20.95 -6.53 9.47
N VAL A 98 -22.17 -6.21 9.05
CA VAL A 98 -22.48 -5.31 7.94
C VAL A 98 -22.11 -3.88 8.31
N MET A 99 -20.83 -3.54 8.25
CA MET A 99 -20.38 -2.16 8.18
C MET A 99 -20.71 -1.68 6.77
N ALA A 100 -21.53 -0.63 6.65
CA ALA A 100 -21.98 -0.10 5.37
C ALA A 100 -20.77 0.21 4.48
N SER A 101 -20.43 -0.71 3.58
CA SER A 101 -19.37 -0.51 2.61
C SER A 101 -19.83 0.59 1.66
N PRO A 102 -19.10 1.72 1.54
CA PRO A 102 -19.32 2.61 0.41
C PRO A 102 -18.95 1.82 -0.85
N SER A 103 -19.92 1.68 -1.75
CA SER A 103 -19.74 1.01 -3.04
C SER A 103 -18.47 1.54 -3.74
N PRO A 104 -17.69 0.68 -4.38
CA PRO A 104 -16.44 1.07 -5.05
C PRO A 104 -16.69 1.87 -6.35
N ASP A 105 -17.94 2.18 -6.68
CA ASP A 105 -18.36 2.93 -7.88
C ASP A 105 -18.07 4.43 -7.76
N GLY A 106 -16.80 4.73 -7.51
CA GLY A 106 -16.14 5.97 -7.90
C GLY A 106 -14.96 5.58 -8.78
N ASP A 107 -15.23 4.83 -9.84
CA ASP A 107 -14.27 4.55 -10.91
C ASP A 107 -14.04 5.85 -11.70
N VAL A 108 -13.26 6.75 -11.12
CA VAL A 108 -12.39 7.60 -11.93
C VAL A 108 -11.20 6.73 -12.31
N ALA A 109 -11.44 5.87 -13.29
CA ALA A 109 -10.39 5.22 -14.04
C ALA A 109 -9.38 6.31 -14.43
N PRO A 110 -8.10 6.20 -14.04
CA PRO A 110 -7.08 7.08 -14.55
C PRO A 110 -7.02 6.83 -16.06
N SER A 111 -7.46 7.80 -16.86
CA SER A 111 -7.14 7.81 -18.28
C SER A 111 -5.62 7.79 -18.40
N ASP A 112 -5.09 6.64 -18.83
CA ASP A 112 -3.69 6.39 -19.06
C ASP A 112 -3.07 7.53 -19.89
N PRO A 113 -2.11 8.33 -19.37
CA PRO A 113 -1.29 9.17 -20.21
C PRO A 113 -0.11 8.35 -20.73
N GLY A 114 -0.41 7.20 -21.32
CA GLY A 114 0.51 6.38 -22.10
C GLY A 114 0.75 7.00 -23.47
N ASP A 115 1.28 8.22 -23.50
CA ASP A 115 2.09 8.73 -24.62
C ASP A 115 2.93 9.94 -24.17
N VAL A 116 3.86 9.72 -23.25
CA VAL A 116 5.07 10.53 -23.21
C VAL A 116 6.12 9.83 -24.08
N PRO A 117 6.34 10.26 -25.33
CA PRO A 117 7.48 9.76 -26.08
C PRO A 117 8.74 10.18 -25.32
N ALA A 118 9.51 9.17 -24.93
CA ALA A 118 10.84 9.33 -24.38
C ALA A 118 11.76 9.92 -25.47
N ASP A 119 11.81 11.24 -25.56
CA ASP A 119 12.95 11.92 -26.16
C ASP A 119 13.14 13.30 -25.52
N ALA A 120 14.07 13.36 -24.59
CA ALA A 120 14.78 14.56 -24.16
C ALA A 120 16.02 14.10 -23.38
N THR A 121 17.00 13.59 -24.11
CA THR A 121 18.38 13.89 -23.75
C THR A 121 18.56 15.41 -23.88
N GLU A 122 19.36 15.99 -23.00
CA GLU A 122 19.98 17.32 -23.10
C GLU A 122 19.33 18.46 -22.29
N GLY A 123 20.10 18.99 -21.34
CA GLY A 123 19.78 20.23 -20.63
C GLY A 123 20.12 20.32 -19.14
N ALA A 124 21.03 19.50 -18.59
CA ALA A 124 21.61 19.81 -17.27
C ALA A 124 22.65 20.94 -17.43
N PRO A 125 22.61 22.03 -16.63
CA PRO A 125 23.66 23.05 -16.68
C PRO A 125 24.99 22.45 -16.19
N PRO A 126 26.14 22.79 -16.81
CA PRO A 126 27.41 22.21 -16.42
C PRO A 126 27.87 22.76 -15.07
N VAL A 127 28.13 21.86 -14.12
CA VAL A 127 28.98 22.16 -12.96
C VAL A 127 30.43 22.31 -13.43
N PRO A 128 31.16 23.38 -13.07
CA PRO A 128 32.57 23.48 -13.41
C PRO A 128 33.40 22.60 -12.47
N SER A 129 33.92 21.48 -12.96
CA SER A 129 35.02 20.75 -12.33
C SER A 129 36.35 21.26 -12.88
N ALA A 130 37.13 21.94 -12.05
CA ALA A 130 38.51 22.29 -12.33
C ALA A 130 39.39 21.03 -12.19
N THR A 131 39.97 20.56 -13.29
CA THR A 131 41.05 19.58 -13.30
C THR A 131 42.38 20.33 -13.25
N GLY A 132 43.09 20.22 -12.12
CA GLY A 132 44.51 20.55 -12.01
C GLY A 132 45.35 19.35 -12.44
N GLU A 133 45.99 19.49 -13.59
CA GLU A 133 47.02 18.61 -14.14
C GLU A 133 48.32 18.68 -13.31
N THR A 134 48.95 17.54 -13.02
CA THR A 134 50.42 17.46 -12.92
C THR A 134 50.90 16.03 -13.14
N ALA A 135 51.89 15.93 -14.03
CA ALA A 135 52.48 14.75 -14.64
C ALA A 135 53.29 13.84 -13.68
N PRO A 136 53.62 12.59 -14.08
CA PRO A 136 54.48 11.69 -13.32
C PRO A 136 55.98 11.92 -13.64
N PRO A 137 56.93 11.65 -12.71
CA PRO A 137 58.32 11.47 -13.09
C PRO A 137 58.63 10.00 -13.38
N ALA A 138 59.44 9.82 -14.43
CA ALA A 138 59.99 8.56 -14.89
C ALA A 138 60.97 7.92 -13.90
N ALA A 139 60.99 6.59 -13.87
CA ALA A 139 62.10 5.81 -13.35
C ALA A 139 63.28 5.87 -14.33
N SER A 140 64.48 6.15 -13.83
CA SER A 140 65.73 5.74 -14.46
C SER A 140 66.70 5.32 -13.36
N GLY A 141 67.15 4.07 -13.41
CA GLY A 141 68.15 3.54 -12.50
C GLY A 141 69.56 4.01 -12.87
N ASN A 142 70.40 4.13 -11.85
CA ASN A 142 71.77 3.61 -11.79
C ASN A 142 72.18 3.46 -10.32
#